data_AF-A0A222ENL3-F1
#
_entry.id   AF-A0A222ENL3-F1
#
_cell.length_a   1.000
_cell.length_b   1.000
_cell.length_c   1.000
_cell.angle_alpha   90.00
_cell.angle_beta   90.00
_cell.angle_gamma   90.00
#
_symmetry.space_group_name_H-M   'P 1'
#
loop_
_entity.id
_entity.type
_entity.pdbx_description
1 polymer ?
#
loop_
_entity_poly.entity_id
_entity_poly.type
_entity_poly.pdbx_seq_one_letter_code
_entity_poly.pdbx_strand_id
1 'polypeptide(L)'
;MKKLLSILASMGMVVTTSATVISCGNDTTSTDTPVDETPDLSKLTSEELKISPASNSEQDAKIAVLTTISQKYIKSSITESDLMFSGFVAAKSTSEQGSLVVETKDSTKILGKATFKIEFFDNSRTNFDLALVEQVVNDTSLGSVVRPSSLNPGFLMVEDIKSKESVFKSLNKFVTETLIKAKGFGYEIDPEIIMSMIHINYLDSSDKLITNNNSTIEIKSIVGTIKSGHNNDIDGYYANGSVKISIKGQTKLDDNIKTELGDILLSDPSNDYATKNELIENLLSTNSIEKNKKDNFNLDSYDLKEGKGVISIVINSDFAPSTINITFNITNKNDEKVGMFNLDSWVNEEMGIPPIKYQGDSVDATEITEYLFDTENNIGFWTDFSSNSGKYFFVGQKPEDENSYKDGTVTKDQFIADFANIINVTQTGEDITIEFKPEAKNKYAGYQLTGKATITNGEEW
;
A
#
# COMPACT_ATOMS: atom_id res chain seq x y z
N MET A 1 13.87 -24.24 24.90
CA MET A 1 15.35 -24.20 24.86
C MET A 1 16.04 -25.43 24.24
N LYS A 2 15.35 -26.53 23.87
CA LYS A 2 15.97 -27.69 23.18
C LYS A 2 15.98 -27.64 21.65
N LYS A 3 15.40 -26.60 21.03
CA LYS A 3 15.31 -26.47 19.56
C LYS A 3 16.45 -25.67 18.92
N LEU A 4 17.25 -24.92 19.71
CA LEU A 4 18.39 -24.15 19.18
C LEU A 4 19.63 -25.02 18.92
N LEU A 5 19.81 -26.13 19.64
CA LEU A 5 21.01 -26.98 19.50
C LEU A 5 21.01 -27.86 18.23
N SER A 6 19.85 -28.05 17.58
CA SER A 6 19.73 -28.87 16.36
C SER A 6 20.24 -28.16 15.11
N ILE A 7 20.36 -26.83 15.13
CA ILE A 7 20.77 -26.03 13.96
C ILE A 7 22.30 -25.85 13.91
N LEU A 8 23.01 -25.97 15.03
CA LEU A 8 24.48 -25.92 15.06
C LEU A 8 25.15 -27.24 14.59
N ALA A 9 24.40 -28.32 14.41
CA ALA A 9 24.95 -29.62 14.02
C ALA A 9 24.94 -29.89 12.49
N SER A 10 24.34 -29.01 11.68
CA SER A 10 24.23 -29.20 10.21
C SER A 10 25.28 -28.44 9.40
N MET A 11 26.23 -27.73 10.03
CA MET A 11 27.37 -27.10 9.36
C MET A 11 28.64 -27.98 9.38
N GLY A 12 28.43 -29.30 9.31
CA GLY A 12 29.50 -30.27 9.16
C GLY A 12 29.91 -30.44 7.69
N MET A 13 31.10 -29.93 7.35
CA MET A 13 31.98 -30.37 6.28
C MET A 13 31.40 -30.50 4.85
N VAL A 14 31.61 -29.45 4.05
CA VAL A 14 32.00 -29.65 2.65
C VAL A 14 33.44 -29.18 2.53
N VAL A 15 34.37 -30.11 2.76
CA VAL A 15 35.75 -30.01 2.29
C VAL A 15 35.72 -30.44 0.83
N THR A 16 35.59 -29.50 -0.10
CA THR A 16 35.97 -29.73 -1.49
C THR A 16 37.48 -29.51 -1.59
N THR A 17 38.25 -30.59 -1.49
CA THR A 17 39.61 -30.62 -2.05
C THR A 17 39.50 -30.67 -3.56
N SER A 18 39.48 -29.52 -4.23
CA SER A 18 39.89 -29.47 -5.63
C SER A 18 41.42 -29.46 -5.66
N ALA A 19 42.00 -30.67 -5.68
CA ALA A 19 43.39 -30.85 -6.02
C ALA A 19 43.59 -30.48 -7.50
N THR A 20 43.93 -29.22 -7.76
CA THR A 20 44.54 -28.83 -9.03
C THR A 20 46.00 -29.26 -8.99
N VAL A 21 46.30 -30.33 -9.73
CA VAL A 21 47.67 -30.77 -10.03
C VAL A 21 48.29 -29.68 -10.93
N ILE A 22 49.17 -28.86 -10.37
CA ILE A 22 50.02 -27.97 -11.16
C ILE A 22 51.13 -28.83 -11.77
N SER A 23 51.01 -29.09 -13.07
CA SER A 23 52.07 -29.69 -13.88
C SER A 23 53.18 -28.66 -14.06
N CYS A 24 54.34 -28.90 -13.47
CA CYS A 24 55.57 -28.20 -13.86
C CYS A 24 56.00 -28.71 -15.24
N GLY A 25 55.60 -27.99 -16.29
CA GLY A 25 56.22 -28.08 -17.61
C GLY A 25 57.65 -27.58 -17.50
N ASN A 26 58.60 -28.51 -17.64
CA ASN A 26 60.02 -28.25 -17.57
C ASN A 26 60.50 -27.76 -18.94
N ASP A 27 60.23 -26.49 -19.28
CA ASP A 27 60.83 -25.83 -20.44
C ASP A 27 62.03 -24.99 -19.99
N THR A 28 63.17 -25.66 -19.97
CA THR A 28 64.48 -25.04 -20.06
C THR A 28 64.59 -24.35 -21.42
N THR A 29 64.47 -23.02 -21.47
CA THR A 29 65.33 -22.08 -22.22
C THR A 29 64.65 -20.71 -22.39
N SER A 30 64.98 -19.76 -21.51
CA SER A 30 65.29 -18.36 -21.85
C SER A 30 65.56 -17.58 -20.57
N THR A 31 66.83 -17.28 -20.35
CA THR A 31 67.33 -16.32 -19.37
C THR A 31 67.04 -14.91 -19.86
N ASP A 32 65.85 -14.40 -19.56
CA ASP A 32 65.63 -12.97 -19.36
C ASP A 32 65.22 -12.81 -17.90
N THR A 33 66.13 -12.25 -17.11
CA THR A 33 65.83 -11.86 -15.73
C THR A 33 64.72 -10.81 -15.82
N PRO A 34 63.50 -11.07 -15.30
CA PRO A 34 62.48 -10.03 -15.25
C PRO A 34 63.10 -8.91 -14.42
N VAL A 35 63.23 -7.72 -15.02
CA VAL A 35 63.46 -6.51 -14.23
C VAL A 35 62.31 -6.49 -13.23
N ASP A 36 62.64 -6.60 -11.94
CA ASP A 36 61.67 -6.56 -10.84
C ASP A 36 61.05 -5.16 -10.85
N GLU A 37 60.05 -4.96 -11.71
CA GLU A 37 59.36 -3.69 -11.82
C GLU A 37 58.71 -3.41 -10.48
N THR A 38 59.05 -2.27 -9.88
CA THR A 38 58.41 -1.81 -8.66
C THR A 38 56.88 -1.80 -8.87
N PRO A 39 56.10 -2.44 -7.98
CA PRO A 39 54.65 -2.41 -8.02
C PRO A 39 54.10 -0.99 -8.22
N ASP A 40 53.02 -0.85 -8.98
CA ASP A 40 52.40 0.45 -9.25
C ASP A 40 50.88 0.34 -9.14
N LEU A 41 50.28 1.12 -8.24
CA LEU A 41 48.83 1.14 -8.01
C LEU A 41 48.03 1.52 -9.26
N SER A 42 48.61 2.33 -10.15
CA SER A 42 47.94 2.74 -11.39
C SER A 42 47.78 1.58 -12.39
N LYS A 43 48.50 0.47 -12.19
CA LYS A 43 48.41 -0.74 -13.01
C LYS A 43 47.33 -1.73 -12.51
N LEU A 44 46.63 -1.42 -11.42
CA LEU A 44 45.50 -2.23 -10.94
C LEU A 44 44.33 -2.15 -11.92
N THR A 45 43.70 -3.29 -12.18
CA THR A 45 42.50 -3.37 -13.02
C THR A 45 41.27 -2.86 -12.29
N SER A 46 40.21 -2.50 -13.03
CA SER A 46 38.95 -2.04 -12.46
C SER A 46 38.31 -3.01 -11.46
N GLU A 47 38.55 -4.31 -11.62
CA GLU A 47 38.03 -5.34 -10.71
C GLU A 47 38.88 -5.43 -9.42
N GLU A 48 40.20 -5.28 -9.54
CA GLU A 48 41.11 -5.24 -8.38
C GLU A 48 40.98 -3.96 -7.55
N LEU A 49 40.38 -2.91 -8.13
CA LEU A 49 40.04 -1.67 -7.43
C LEU A 49 38.73 -1.76 -6.65
N LYS A 50 37.98 -2.86 -6.73
CA LYS A 50 36.79 -3.07 -5.89
C LYS A 50 37.18 -3.74 -4.58
N ILE A 51 36.66 -3.23 -3.48
CA ILE A 51 36.85 -3.80 -2.14
C ILE A 51 35.53 -3.90 -1.38
N SER A 52 35.44 -4.93 -0.53
CA SER A 52 34.31 -5.16 0.37
C SER A 52 34.78 -5.17 1.83
N PRO A 53 34.81 -4.00 2.50
CA PRO A 53 35.26 -3.90 3.89
C PRO A 53 34.26 -4.54 4.87
N ALA A 54 34.73 -4.86 6.08
CA ALA A 54 33.92 -5.51 7.11
C ALA A 54 32.83 -4.58 7.71
N SER A 55 33.08 -3.27 7.75
CA SER A 55 32.10 -2.22 8.07
C SER A 55 32.23 -1.05 7.10
N ASN A 56 31.23 -0.17 7.06
CA ASN A 56 31.23 1.04 6.23
C ASN A 56 32.08 2.18 6.81
N SER A 57 33.18 1.86 7.47
CA SER A 57 34.07 2.82 8.11
C SER A 57 35.36 3.00 7.30
N GLU A 58 35.97 4.18 7.43
CA GLU A 58 37.25 4.46 6.78
C GLU A 58 38.34 3.45 7.20
N GLN A 59 38.33 3.03 8.47
CA GLN A 59 39.33 2.11 9.00
C GLN A 59 39.23 0.72 8.37
N ASP A 60 38.02 0.16 8.24
CA ASP A 60 37.86 -1.15 7.58
C ASP A 60 38.09 -1.07 6.08
N ALA A 61 37.79 0.07 5.44
CA ALA A 61 38.16 0.33 4.05
C ALA A 61 39.69 0.32 3.86
N LYS A 62 40.46 0.97 4.75
CA LYS A 62 41.94 0.92 4.74
C LYS A 62 42.47 -0.49 4.87
N ILE A 63 41.91 -1.28 5.79
CA ILE A 63 42.30 -2.69 6.00
C ILE A 63 42.01 -3.52 4.75
N ALA A 64 40.84 -3.34 4.12
CA ALA A 64 40.48 -4.04 2.90
C ALA A 64 41.41 -3.69 1.73
N VAL A 65 41.71 -2.39 1.53
CA VAL A 65 42.70 -1.95 0.53
C VAL A 65 44.07 -2.59 0.77
N LEU A 66 44.58 -2.52 2.00
CA LEU A 66 45.90 -3.05 2.32
C LEU A 66 45.97 -4.57 2.06
N THR A 67 44.89 -5.28 2.38
CA THR A 67 44.75 -6.71 2.09
C THR A 67 44.79 -6.97 0.59
N THR A 68 44.01 -6.25 -0.21
CA THR A 68 43.97 -6.39 -1.67
C THR A 68 45.34 -6.12 -2.31
N ILE A 69 46.01 -5.03 -1.92
CA ILE A 69 47.34 -4.68 -2.41
C ILE A 69 48.36 -5.76 -2.04
N SER A 70 48.33 -6.24 -0.79
CA SER A 70 49.27 -7.27 -0.31
C SER A 70 49.07 -8.62 -1.00
N GLN A 71 47.82 -8.97 -1.32
CA GLN A 71 47.49 -10.18 -2.08
C GLN A 71 47.96 -10.09 -3.53
N LYS A 72 47.84 -8.90 -4.16
CA LYS A 72 48.31 -8.70 -5.53
C LYS A 72 49.84 -8.70 -5.64
N TYR A 73 50.51 -8.07 -4.68
CA TYR A 73 51.96 -7.86 -4.68
C TYR A 73 52.64 -8.61 -3.53
N ILE A 74 52.47 -9.94 -3.52
CA ILE A 74 52.89 -10.87 -2.45
C ILE A 74 54.36 -10.69 -2.00
N LYS A 75 55.24 -10.23 -2.89
CA LYS A 75 56.69 -10.07 -2.63
C LYS A 75 57.06 -8.79 -1.89
N SER A 76 56.17 -7.81 -1.78
CA SER A 76 56.58 -6.41 -1.54
C SER A 76 56.46 -5.93 -0.09
N SER A 77 55.97 -6.76 0.85
CA SER A 77 55.77 -6.40 2.28
C SER A 77 55.27 -4.97 2.46
N ILE A 78 54.22 -4.62 1.71
CA ILE A 78 53.59 -3.29 1.73
C ILE A 78 52.80 -3.16 3.01
N THR A 79 52.98 -2.05 3.70
CA THR A 79 52.31 -1.75 4.98
C THR A 79 51.55 -0.43 4.87
N GLU A 80 50.73 -0.12 5.86
CA GLU A 80 50.03 1.17 5.93
C GLU A 80 51.00 2.37 5.86
N SER A 81 52.23 2.22 6.39
CA SER A 81 53.24 3.29 6.37
C SER A 81 53.79 3.63 4.97
N ASP A 82 53.61 2.72 4.01
CA ASP A 82 54.02 2.89 2.61
C ASP A 82 52.95 3.67 1.80
N LEU A 83 51.77 3.90 2.38
CA LEU A 83 50.60 4.44 1.71
C LEU A 83 50.06 5.70 2.43
N MET A 84 49.38 6.55 1.67
CA MET A 84 48.60 7.68 2.13
C MET A 84 47.15 7.50 1.67
N PHE A 85 46.23 7.50 2.62
CA PHE A 85 44.80 7.34 2.37
C PHE A 85 44.10 8.68 2.48
N SER A 86 43.20 8.97 1.54
CA SER A 86 42.44 10.22 1.51
C SER A 86 41.12 10.05 0.76
N GLY A 87 40.23 11.06 0.85
CA GLY A 87 39.01 11.09 0.05
C GLY A 87 38.05 9.94 0.33
N PHE A 88 37.97 9.46 1.58
CA PHE A 88 37.02 8.44 1.95
C PHE A 88 35.58 8.96 1.78
N VAL A 89 34.78 8.20 1.05
CA VAL A 89 33.33 8.36 0.93
C VAL A 89 32.72 7.00 1.24
N ALA A 90 31.92 6.92 2.30
CA ALA A 90 31.20 5.70 2.65
C ALA A 90 30.26 5.29 1.50
N ALA A 91 30.14 3.98 1.27
CA ALA A 91 29.15 3.49 0.31
C ALA A 91 27.75 3.72 0.89
N LYS A 92 26.79 4.18 0.11
CA LYS A 92 25.42 4.31 0.60
C LYS A 92 24.62 3.05 0.35
N SER A 93 24.88 2.41 -0.79
CA SER A 93 24.25 1.17 -1.21
C SER A 93 25.19 0.43 -2.17
N THR A 94 24.72 -0.69 -2.72
CA THR A 94 25.43 -1.44 -3.76
C THR A 94 25.48 -0.70 -5.10
N SER A 95 24.46 0.12 -5.38
CA SER A 95 24.36 0.96 -6.58
C SER A 95 25.06 2.32 -6.39
N GLU A 96 25.15 2.82 -5.16
CA GLU A 96 25.89 4.03 -4.79
C GLU A 96 27.17 3.66 -4.02
N GLN A 97 28.15 3.16 -4.78
CA GLN A 97 29.46 2.73 -4.25
C GLN A 97 30.21 3.88 -3.59
N GLY A 98 30.92 3.55 -2.51
CA GLY A 98 31.84 4.46 -1.84
C GLY A 98 33.18 4.55 -2.57
N SER A 99 34.09 5.34 -2.03
CA SER A 99 35.45 5.45 -2.58
C SER A 99 36.51 5.69 -1.52
N LEU A 100 37.74 5.28 -1.82
CA LEU A 100 38.93 5.61 -1.04
C LEU A 100 40.10 5.84 -1.98
N VAL A 101 40.72 7.02 -1.91
CA VAL A 101 41.90 7.37 -2.69
C VAL A 101 43.14 6.91 -1.94
N VAL A 102 44.01 6.18 -2.64
CA VAL A 102 45.23 5.59 -2.11
C VAL A 102 46.38 6.08 -2.97
N GLU A 103 47.33 6.74 -2.32
CA GLU A 103 48.53 7.26 -2.95
C GLU A 103 49.75 6.69 -2.24
N THR A 104 50.83 6.48 -2.98
CA THR A 104 52.08 6.03 -2.38
C THR A 104 52.74 7.18 -1.61
N LYS A 105 53.34 6.85 -0.46
CA LYS A 105 54.18 7.79 0.28
C LYS A 105 55.58 7.80 -0.33
N ASP A 106 56.57 8.37 0.36
CA ASP A 106 58.01 8.25 0.09
C ASP A 106 58.54 6.79 0.25
N SER A 107 57.82 5.80 -0.31
CA SER A 107 58.17 4.38 -0.31
C SER A 107 58.75 4.00 -1.66
N THR A 108 59.83 3.22 -1.66
CA THR A 108 60.41 2.63 -2.87
C THR A 108 59.80 1.27 -3.21
N LYS A 109 58.84 0.79 -2.40
CA LYS A 109 58.26 -0.56 -2.54
C LYS A 109 57.06 -0.59 -3.48
N ILE A 110 56.40 0.55 -3.66
CA ILE A 110 55.21 0.70 -4.49
C ILE A 110 55.13 2.15 -4.98
N LEU A 111 54.63 2.33 -6.20
CA LEU A 111 54.46 3.63 -6.85
C LEU A 111 52.99 3.91 -7.18
N GLY A 112 52.72 5.16 -7.52
CA GLY A 112 51.47 5.58 -8.14
C GLY A 112 50.35 5.91 -7.17
N LYS A 113 49.15 5.97 -7.74
CA LYS A 113 47.91 6.39 -7.09
C LYS A 113 46.74 5.64 -7.72
N ALA A 114 45.78 5.24 -6.90
CA ALA A 114 44.54 4.63 -7.35
C ALA A 114 43.35 5.05 -6.48
N THR A 115 42.15 4.97 -7.04
CA THR A 115 40.90 5.15 -6.30
C THR A 115 40.20 3.80 -6.24
N PHE A 116 40.06 3.28 -5.02
CA PHE A 116 39.31 2.06 -4.76
C PHE A 116 37.82 2.38 -4.66
N LYS A 117 37.00 1.49 -5.22
CA LYS A 117 35.54 1.51 -5.12
C LYS A 117 35.14 0.64 -3.94
N ILE A 118 34.33 1.19 -3.05
CA ILE A 118 33.86 0.50 -1.85
C ILE A 118 32.47 -0.06 -2.13
N GLU A 119 32.36 -1.39 -2.08
CA GLU A 119 31.10 -2.12 -2.09
C GLU A 119 30.83 -2.59 -0.67
N PHE A 120 29.95 -1.88 0.05
CA PHE A 120 29.57 -2.27 1.41
C PHE A 120 28.13 -2.77 1.45
N PHE A 121 27.94 -3.90 2.11
CA PHE A 121 26.64 -4.45 2.44
C PHE A 121 26.49 -4.39 3.96
N ASP A 122 25.55 -3.58 4.45
CA ASP A 122 25.21 -3.63 5.85
C ASP A 122 24.59 -5.00 6.17
N ASN A 123 25.21 -5.76 7.07
CA ASN A 123 24.67 -7.04 7.53
C ASN A 123 23.49 -6.85 8.50
N SER A 124 23.20 -5.61 8.93
CA SER A 124 22.05 -5.25 9.77
C SER A 124 20.79 -4.87 8.97
N ARG A 125 20.64 -5.45 7.78
CA ARG A 125 19.45 -5.27 6.94
C ARG A 125 18.17 -5.70 7.66
N THR A 126 17.13 -4.87 7.53
CA THR A 126 15.80 -5.21 8.01
C THR A 126 15.21 -6.30 7.12
N ASN A 127 14.67 -7.36 7.72
CA ASN A 127 14.02 -8.41 6.93
C ASN A 127 12.76 -7.85 6.23
N PHE A 128 12.69 -8.02 4.92
CA PHE A 128 11.51 -7.76 4.11
C PHE A 128 10.94 -9.09 3.64
N ASP A 129 9.90 -9.58 4.31
CA ASP A 129 9.24 -10.83 3.95
C ASP A 129 8.19 -10.57 2.86
N LEU A 130 8.29 -11.29 1.72
CA LEU A 130 7.28 -11.23 0.66
C LEU A 130 5.87 -11.58 1.13
N ALA A 131 5.72 -12.29 2.26
CA ALA A 131 4.41 -12.53 2.87
C ALA A 131 3.63 -11.24 3.20
N LEU A 132 4.31 -10.10 3.35
CA LEU A 132 3.66 -8.78 3.49
C LEU A 132 2.79 -8.44 2.27
N VAL A 133 3.19 -8.85 1.06
CA VAL A 133 2.38 -8.65 -0.15
C VAL A 133 1.07 -9.43 -0.05
N GLU A 134 1.10 -10.63 0.54
CA GLU A 134 -0.10 -11.42 0.81
C GLU A 134 -1.04 -10.69 1.76
N GLN A 135 -0.50 -10.09 2.83
CA GLN A 135 -1.29 -9.33 3.81
C GLN A 135 -1.98 -8.14 3.15
N VAL A 136 -1.29 -7.43 2.24
CA VAL A 136 -1.88 -6.33 1.47
C VAL A 136 -3.01 -6.86 0.58
N VAL A 137 -2.82 -7.96 -0.15
CA VAL A 137 -3.86 -8.55 -1.04
C VAL A 137 -5.00 -9.22 -0.28
N ASN A 138 -4.78 -9.65 0.96
CA ASN A 138 -5.83 -10.22 1.80
C ASN A 138 -6.54 -9.18 2.67
N ASP A 139 -6.06 -7.93 2.67
CA ASP A 139 -6.57 -6.85 3.52
C ASP A 139 -6.49 -7.19 5.02
N THR A 140 -5.29 -7.59 5.47
CA THR A 140 -5.06 -8.03 6.84
C THR A 140 -3.84 -7.37 7.45
N SER A 141 -3.79 -7.32 8.79
CA SER A 141 -2.64 -6.83 9.56
C SER A 141 -2.14 -5.46 9.05
N LEU A 142 -0.82 -5.26 8.98
CA LEU A 142 -0.20 -4.04 8.45
C LEU A 142 -0.46 -3.81 6.96
N GLY A 143 -0.82 -4.86 6.22
CA GLY A 143 -1.11 -4.76 4.80
C GLY A 143 -2.35 -3.93 4.49
N SER A 144 -3.36 -3.94 5.37
CA SER A 144 -4.60 -3.16 5.22
C SER A 144 -4.34 -1.65 5.12
N VAL A 145 -3.41 -1.15 5.93
CA VAL A 145 -3.08 0.28 6.05
C VAL A 145 -2.51 0.85 4.74
N VAL A 146 -1.74 0.05 4.01
CA VAL A 146 -1.11 0.47 2.75
C VAL A 146 -1.83 -0.11 1.51
N ARG A 147 -2.93 -0.85 1.70
CA ARG A 147 -3.69 -1.43 0.61
C ARG A 147 -4.29 -0.31 -0.26
N PRO A 148 -4.18 -0.38 -1.60
CA PRO A 148 -4.57 0.74 -2.44
C PRO A 148 -6.10 0.94 -2.51
N SER A 149 -6.90 -0.11 -2.26
CA SER A 149 -8.36 -0.10 -2.31
C SER A 149 -8.94 -1.22 -1.42
N SER A 150 -10.10 -1.02 -0.78
CA SER A 150 -10.80 -2.05 0.03
C SER A 150 -11.52 -3.11 -0.81
N LEU A 151 -11.52 -2.97 -2.15
CA LEU A 151 -12.22 -3.89 -3.05
C LEU A 151 -11.52 -5.24 -3.19
N ASN A 152 -12.33 -6.28 -3.36
CA ASN A 152 -11.92 -7.66 -3.63
C ASN A 152 -10.79 -8.16 -2.70
N PRO A 153 -10.95 -8.11 -1.37
CA PRO A 153 -9.99 -8.72 -0.45
C PRO A 153 -9.81 -10.20 -0.76
N GLY A 154 -8.56 -10.67 -0.70
CA GLY A 154 -8.17 -12.04 -1.05
C GLY A 154 -7.79 -12.26 -2.51
N PHE A 155 -8.02 -11.28 -3.40
CA PHE A 155 -7.75 -11.42 -4.83
C PHE A 155 -7.02 -10.21 -5.41
N LEU A 156 -6.13 -10.49 -6.37
CA LEU A 156 -5.69 -9.51 -7.36
C LEU A 156 -6.60 -9.61 -8.58
N MET A 157 -7.26 -8.51 -8.90
CA MET A 157 -8.14 -8.40 -10.05
C MET A 157 -7.34 -8.12 -11.33
N VAL A 158 -7.62 -8.88 -12.39
CA VAL A 158 -6.87 -8.84 -13.66
C VAL A 158 -7.82 -8.78 -14.85
N GLU A 159 -7.52 -7.93 -15.83
CA GLU A 159 -8.33 -7.77 -17.06
C GLU A 159 -8.45 -9.07 -17.85
N ASP A 160 -7.33 -9.71 -18.19
CA ASP A 160 -7.28 -11.00 -18.87
C ASP A 160 -6.48 -12.03 -18.07
N ILE A 161 -7.19 -12.96 -17.41
CA ILE A 161 -6.60 -14.04 -16.62
C ILE A 161 -5.93 -15.13 -17.47
N LYS A 162 -6.00 -15.07 -18.79
CA LYS A 162 -5.29 -16.00 -19.69
C LYS A 162 -3.94 -15.42 -20.16
N SER A 163 -3.71 -14.13 -19.91
CA SER A 163 -2.49 -13.42 -20.33
C SER A 163 -1.55 -13.17 -19.14
N LYS A 164 -0.36 -13.78 -19.18
CA LYS A 164 0.69 -13.52 -18.19
C LYS A 164 1.11 -12.05 -18.16
N GLU A 165 1.11 -11.38 -19.31
CA GLU A 165 1.41 -9.96 -19.41
C GLU A 165 0.35 -9.11 -18.71
N SER A 166 -0.93 -9.44 -18.90
CA SER A 166 -2.04 -8.77 -18.20
C SER A 166 -1.96 -8.97 -16.68
N VAL A 167 -1.66 -10.19 -16.23
CA VAL A 167 -1.45 -10.48 -14.80
C VAL A 167 -0.27 -9.68 -14.24
N PHE A 168 0.86 -9.67 -14.94
CA PHE A 168 2.05 -8.92 -14.53
C PHE A 168 1.78 -7.41 -14.45
N LYS A 169 1.10 -6.85 -15.46
CA LYS A 169 0.73 -5.42 -15.48
C LYS A 169 -0.19 -5.06 -14.31
N SER A 170 -1.16 -5.91 -14.00
CA SER A 170 -2.09 -5.71 -12.88
C SER A 170 -1.37 -5.80 -11.54
N LEU A 171 -0.47 -6.79 -11.37
CA LEU A 171 0.38 -6.91 -10.19
C LEU A 171 1.29 -5.69 -10.01
N ASN A 172 1.97 -5.26 -11.08
CA ASN A 172 2.85 -4.09 -11.04
C ASN A 172 2.09 -2.83 -10.61
N LYS A 173 0.92 -2.57 -11.22
CA LYS A 173 0.05 -1.45 -10.84
C LYS A 173 -0.34 -1.54 -9.37
N PHE A 174 -0.75 -2.71 -8.88
CA PHE A 174 -1.13 -2.92 -7.48
C PHE A 174 0.02 -2.68 -6.51
N VAL A 175 1.21 -3.22 -6.79
CA VAL A 175 2.43 -2.98 -6.00
C VAL A 175 2.81 -1.50 -6.01
N THR A 176 2.69 -0.83 -7.16
CA THR A 176 3.03 0.60 -7.31
C THR A 176 2.15 1.47 -6.42
N GLU A 177 0.82 1.32 -6.51
CA GLU A 177 -0.12 2.08 -5.68
C GLU A 177 0.03 1.76 -4.18
N THR A 178 0.37 0.51 -3.85
CA THR A 178 0.69 0.11 -2.46
C THR A 178 1.90 0.87 -1.94
N LEU A 179 2.98 0.96 -2.73
CA LEU A 179 4.21 1.65 -2.34
C LEU A 179 4.03 3.17 -2.27
N ILE A 180 3.17 3.76 -3.11
CA ILE A 180 2.79 5.17 -3.00
C ILE A 180 2.16 5.45 -1.62
N LYS A 181 1.28 4.57 -1.12
CA LYS A 181 0.74 4.69 0.24
C LYS A 181 1.80 4.43 1.31
N ALA A 182 2.64 3.41 1.13
CA ALA A 182 3.70 3.04 2.07
C ALA A 182 4.74 4.18 2.26
N LYS A 183 4.95 5.02 1.25
CA LYS A 183 5.78 6.23 1.35
C LYS A 183 5.33 7.17 2.47
N GLY A 184 4.01 7.27 2.72
CA GLY A 184 3.47 8.04 3.84
C GLY A 184 3.92 7.55 5.23
N PHE A 185 4.41 6.31 5.31
CA PHE A 185 4.92 5.68 6.53
C PHE A 185 6.46 5.60 6.56
N GLY A 186 7.14 6.32 5.65
CA GLY A 186 8.61 6.35 5.58
C GLY A 186 9.24 5.21 4.77
N TYR A 187 8.45 4.39 4.07
CA TYR A 187 8.97 3.36 3.17
C TYR A 187 9.14 3.93 1.75
N GLU A 188 10.36 4.32 1.39
CA GLU A 188 10.70 4.78 0.04
C GLU A 188 11.33 3.65 -0.78
N ILE A 189 10.48 2.73 -1.27
CA ILE A 189 10.91 1.63 -2.13
C ILE A 189 10.42 1.87 -3.56
N ASP A 190 11.31 1.74 -4.54
CA ASP A 190 10.96 1.83 -5.95
C ASP A 190 10.21 0.54 -6.40
N PRO A 191 8.99 0.66 -6.95
CA PRO A 191 8.25 -0.49 -7.49
C PRO A 191 9.04 -1.31 -8.51
N GLU A 192 9.88 -0.68 -9.34
CA GLU A 192 10.67 -1.38 -10.36
C GLU A 192 11.71 -2.32 -9.73
N ILE A 193 12.27 -1.96 -8.56
CA ILE A 193 13.18 -2.82 -7.79
C ILE A 193 12.43 -4.07 -7.32
N ILE A 194 11.23 -3.91 -6.74
CA ILE A 194 10.43 -5.07 -6.29
C ILE A 194 10.03 -5.95 -7.47
N MET A 195 9.58 -5.36 -8.58
CA MET A 195 9.15 -6.16 -9.73
C MET A 195 10.31 -6.86 -10.44
N SER A 196 11.52 -6.27 -10.42
CA SER A 196 12.71 -6.87 -11.02
C SER A 196 13.33 -7.96 -10.13
N MET A 197 13.20 -7.91 -8.80
CA MET A 197 13.75 -8.92 -7.88
C MET A 197 12.90 -10.20 -7.78
N ILE A 198 11.63 -10.18 -8.22
CA ILE A 198 10.72 -11.33 -8.07
C ILE A 198 10.68 -12.22 -9.33
N HIS A 199 10.72 -13.53 -9.12
CA HIS A 199 10.34 -14.54 -10.09
C HIS A 199 8.88 -14.95 -9.86
N ILE A 200 8.07 -14.93 -10.92
CA ILE A 200 6.62 -15.19 -10.84
C ILE A 200 6.29 -16.48 -11.58
N ASN A 201 5.81 -17.47 -10.83
CA ASN A 201 5.21 -18.69 -11.36
C ASN A 201 3.70 -18.49 -11.50
N TYR A 202 3.13 -18.84 -12.65
CA TYR A 202 1.69 -18.73 -12.93
C TYR A 202 1.06 -20.10 -12.80
N LEU A 203 -0.02 -20.22 -12.02
CA LEU A 203 -0.65 -21.49 -11.69
C LEU A 203 -2.11 -21.54 -12.17
N ASP A 204 -2.54 -22.71 -12.64
CA ASP A 204 -3.94 -22.97 -12.99
C ASP A 204 -4.81 -23.33 -11.76
N SER A 205 -6.07 -23.70 -11.99
CA SER A 205 -7.01 -24.12 -10.93
C SER A 205 -6.61 -25.38 -10.15
N SER A 206 -5.64 -26.15 -10.65
CA SER A 206 -5.08 -27.36 -10.02
C SER A 206 -3.68 -27.11 -9.45
N ASP A 207 -3.29 -25.85 -9.27
CA ASP A 207 -1.95 -25.42 -8.83
C ASP A 207 -0.81 -25.91 -9.73
N LYS A 208 -1.09 -26.21 -11.01
CA LYS A 208 -0.05 -26.63 -11.96
C LYS A 208 0.57 -25.41 -12.65
N LEU A 209 1.89 -25.47 -12.83
CA LEU A 209 2.66 -24.42 -13.49
C LEU A 209 2.26 -24.26 -14.97
N ILE A 210 1.88 -23.05 -15.35
CA ILE A 210 1.57 -22.65 -16.73
C ILE A 210 2.87 -22.17 -17.38
N THR A 211 3.50 -23.01 -18.20
CA THR A 211 4.78 -22.71 -18.85
C THR A 211 4.62 -21.93 -20.15
N ASN A 212 3.55 -22.17 -20.92
CA ASN A 212 3.33 -21.53 -22.22
C ASN A 212 2.70 -20.14 -22.09
N ASN A 213 3.11 -19.20 -22.96
CA ASN A 213 2.58 -17.83 -23.00
C ASN A 213 1.27 -17.70 -23.78
N ASN A 214 0.84 -18.76 -24.49
CA ASN A 214 -0.26 -18.74 -25.44
C ASN A 214 -1.43 -19.64 -24.96
N SER A 215 -1.84 -19.48 -23.70
CA SER A 215 -2.73 -20.44 -23.05
C SER A 215 -4.20 -20.03 -23.11
N THR A 216 -5.04 -20.94 -23.59
CA THR A 216 -6.48 -20.97 -23.29
C THR A 216 -6.78 -21.22 -21.80
N ILE A 217 -5.75 -21.58 -21.03
CA ILE A 217 -5.79 -21.89 -19.60
C ILE A 217 -5.84 -20.59 -18.80
N GLU A 218 -6.76 -20.53 -17.85
CA GLU A 218 -6.89 -19.42 -16.92
C GLU A 218 -5.87 -19.54 -15.77
N ILE A 219 -5.18 -18.44 -15.50
CA ILE A 219 -4.31 -18.25 -14.35
C ILE A 219 -5.23 -18.00 -13.14
N LYS A 220 -5.15 -18.86 -12.13
CA LYS A 220 -5.95 -18.76 -10.90
C LYS A 220 -5.13 -18.28 -9.70
N SER A 221 -3.82 -18.50 -9.72
CA SER A 221 -2.93 -17.91 -8.74
C SER A 221 -1.55 -17.67 -9.32
N ILE A 222 -0.77 -16.84 -8.65
CA ILE A 222 0.65 -16.66 -8.91
C ILE A 222 1.45 -16.94 -7.65
N VAL A 223 2.66 -17.45 -7.81
CA VAL A 223 3.64 -17.62 -6.73
C VAL A 223 4.87 -16.78 -7.03
N GLY A 224 5.10 -15.75 -6.21
CA GLY A 224 6.26 -14.89 -6.27
C GLY A 224 7.36 -15.38 -5.33
N THR A 225 8.59 -15.48 -5.82
CA THR A 225 9.80 -15.81 -5.03
C THR A 225 10.92 -14.83 -5.36
N ILE A 226 11.78 -14.50 -4.39
CA ILE A 226 12.97 -13.69 -4.66
C ILE A 226 13.91 -14.44 -5.61
N LYS A 227 14.34 -13.78 -6.69
CA LYS A 227 15.35 -14.30 -7.62
C LYS A 227 16.68 -14.49 -6.89
N SER A 228 17.40 -15.56 -7.24
CA SER A 228 18.72 -15.83 -6.65
C SER A 228 19.67 -14.64 -6.88
N GLY A 229 20.28 -14.14 -5.79
CA GLY A 229 21.19 -12.99 -5.82
C GLY A 229 20.53 -11.63 -5.65
N HIS A 230 19.20 -11.56 -5.65
CA HIS A 230 18.45 -10.29 -5.56
C HIS A 230 17.91 -9.97 -4.15
N ASN A 231 18.33 -10.72 -3.12
CA ASN A 231 17.86 -10.51 -1.75
C ASN A 231 18.23 -9.14 -1.15
N ASN A 232 19.21 -8.45 -1.73
CA ASN A 232 19.78 -7.20 -1.20
C ASN A 232 19.48 -5.98 -2.08
N ASP A 233 18.62 -6.13 -3.10
CA ASP A 233 18.39 -5.07 -4.09
C ASP A 233 17.62 -3.87 -3.53
N ILE A 234 16.84 -4.09 -2.47
CA ILE A 234 16.19 -3.01 -1.74
C ILE A 234 17.18 -2.46 -0.70
N ASP A 235 17.49 -1.18 -0.76
CA ASP A 235 18.45 -0.56 0.16
C ASP A 235 17.96 -0.61 1.61
N GLY A 236 18.83 -1.02 2.54
CA GLY A 236 18.48 -1.21 3.95
C GLY A 236 17.66 -2.48 4.28
N TYR A 237 17.23 -3.26 3.28
CA TYR A 237 16.42 -4.47 3.49
C TYR A 237 17.05 -5.75 2.96
N TYR A 238 16.72 -6.88 3.61
CA TYR A 238 17.01 -8.23 3.14
C TYR A 238 15.70 -8.91 2.77
N ALA A 239 15.40 -8.94 1.48
CA ALA A 239 14.19 -9.53 0.95
C ALA A 239 14.27 -11.06 0.97
N ASN A 240 13.23 -11.70 1.51
CA ASN A 240 13.15 -13.15 1.60
C ASN A 240 11.70 -13.64 1.52
N GLY A 241 11.53 -14.96 1.54
CA GLY A 241 10.22 -15.60 1.53
C GLY A 241 9.63 -15.82 0.13
N SER A 242 8.34 -16.13 0.13
CA SER A 242 7.53 -16.36 -1.07
C SER A 242 6.11 -15.93 -0.79
N VAL A 243 5.39 -15.53 -1.83
CA VAL A 243 3.97 -15.13 -1.72
C VAL A 243 3.13 -15.90 -2.72
N LYS A 244 1.95 -16.36 -2.31
CA LYS A 244 0.92 -16.89 -3.21
C LYS A 244 -0.25 -15.90 -3.28
N ILE A 245 -0.58 -15.45 -4.48
CA ILE A 245 -1.67 -14.48 -4.71
C ILE A 245 -2.74 -15.14 -5.56
N SER A 246 -3.99 -15.13 -5.09
CA SER A 246 -5.13 -15.57 -5.88
C SER A 246 -5.52 -14.51 -6.91
N ILE A 247 -5.87 -14.95 -8.12
CA ILE A 247 -6.23 -14.11 -9.25
C ILE A 247 -7.72 -14.27 -9.56
N LYS A 248 -8.41 -13.16 -9.81
CA LYS A 248 -9.79 -13.15 -10.30
C LYS A 248 -9.90 -12.22 -11.52
N GLY A 249 -10.68 -12.65 -12.50
CA GLY A 249 -10.88 -11.89 -13.73
C GLY A 249 -11.82 -10.71 -13.51
N GLN A 250 -11.51 -9.59 -14.16
CA GLN A 250 -12.37 -8.42 -14.21
C GLN A 250 -13.41 -8.58 -15.32
N THR A 251 -14.58 -8.01 -15.11
CA THR A 251 -15.62 -7.90 -16.13
C THR A 251 -15.37 -6.65 -16.95
N LYS A 252 -15.32 -6.78 -18.27
CA LYS A 252 -15.32 -5.60 -19.14
C LYS A 252 -16.66 -4.89 -18.98
N LEU A 253 -16.62 -3.58 -18.81
CA LEU A 253 -17.82 -2.77 -18.87
C LEU A 253 -18.42 -2.89 -20.28
N ASP A 254 -19.75 -2.82 -20.37
CA ASP A 254 -20.45 -2.88 -21.65
C ASP A 254 -19.96 -1.73 -22.55
N ASP A 255 -19.64 -2.04 -23.81
CA ASP A 255 -19.28 -1.04 -24.81
C ASP A 255 -20.41 -0.01 -25.03
N ASN A 256 -21.64 -0.34 -24.60
CA ASN A 256 -22.83 0.51 -24.65
C ASN A 256 -23.10 1.28 -23.34
N ILE A 257 -22.09 1.50 -22.48
CA ILE A 257 -22.27 2.42 -21.34
C ILE A 257 -22.76 3.77 -21.84
N LYS A 258 -23.93 4.16 -21.37
CA LYS A 258 -24.50 5.49 -21.55
C LYS A 258 -23.70 6.47 -20.72
N THR A 259 -23.05 7.38 -21.42
CA THR A 259 -22.26 8.47 -20.86
C THR A 259 -23.05 9.77 -20.72
N GLU A 260 -24.15 9.92 -21.46
CA GLU A 260 -25.10 11.02 -21.32
C GLU A 260 -26.07 10.71 -20.18
N LEU A 261 -25.84 11.28 -19.01
CA LEU A 261 -26.61 11.03 -17.78
C LEU A 261 -27.92 11.84 -17.73
N GLY A 262 -28.10 12.78 -18.66
CA GLY A 262 -29.28 13.64 -18.71
C GLY A 262 -29.32 14.69 -17.60
N ASP A 263 -30.52 15.01 -17.15
CA ASP A 263 -30.77 16.01 -16.12
C ASP A 263 -30.51 15.42 -14.73
N ILE A 264 -29.49 15.95 -14.05
CA ILE A 264 -29.09 15.56 -12.70
C ILE A 264 -29.53 16.65 -11.73
N LEU A 265 -30.20 16.23 -10.66
CA LEU A 265 -30.46 17.06 -9.50
C LEU A 265 -29.32 16.83 -8.50
N LEU A 266 -28.43 17.80 -8.41
CA LEU A 266 -27.37 17.79 -7.40
C LEU A 266 -27.90 18.40 -6.12
N SER A 267 -27.64 17.72 -5.02
CA SER A 267 -28.05 18.17 -3.71
C SER A 267 -27.36 19.42 -3.20
N ASP A 268 -26.04 19.40 -3.26
CA ASP A 268 -25.17 20.47 -2.87
C ASP A 268 -24.03 20.54 -3.89
N PRO A 269 -24.22 21.29 -4.99
CA PRO A 269 -23.19 21.49 -6.00
C PRO A 269 -21.88 22.10 -5.46
N SER A 270 -21.90 22.67 -4.23
CA SER A 270 -20.70 23.20 -3.57
C SER A 270 -19.92 22.15 -2.78
N ASN A 271 -20.51 20.97 -2.53
CA ASN A 271 -19.89 19.87 -1.80
C ASN A 271 -19.31 18.85 -2.79
N ASP A 272 -17.97 18.79 -2.87
CA ASP A 272 -17.23 17.89 -3.78
C ASP A 272 -17.58 16.42 -3.55
N TYR A 273 -17.65 15.97 -2.30
CA TYR A 273 -17.97 14.58 -1.97
C TYR A 273 -19.40 14.20 -2.37
N ALA A 274 -20.39 15.05 -2.08
CA ALA A 274 -21.78 14.83 -2.47
C ALA A 274 -21.92 14.79 -3.99
N THR A 275 -21.36 15.78 -4.67
CA THR A 275 -21.37 15.88 -6.14
C THR A 275 -20.75 14.65 -6.78
N LYS A 276 -19.58 14.20 -6.31
CA LYS A 276 -18.92 12.98 -6.82
C LYS A 276 -19.80 11.75 -6.69
N ASN A 277 -20.39 11.57 -5.51
CA ASN A 277 -21.25 10.43 -5.22
C ASN A 277 -22.51 10.42 -6.08
N GLU A 278 -23.16 11.56 -6.23
CA GLU A 278 -24.38 11.68 -7.03
C GLU A 278 -24.11 11.43 -8.51
N LEU A 279 -23.01 11.94 -9.06
CA LEU A 279 -22.63 11.71 -10.45
C LEU A 279 -22.34 10.21 -10.70
N ILE A 280 -21.67 9.53 -9.77
CA ILE A 280 -21.47 8.08 -9.84
C ILE A 280 -22.82 7.34 -9.74
N GLU A 281 -23.69 7.69 -8.79
CA GLU A 281 -25.01 7.05 -8.65
C GLU A 281 -25.90 7.24 -9.89
N ASN A 282 -25.81 8.40 -10.55
CA ASN A 282 -26.47 8.65 -11.83
C ASN A 282 -25.87 7.79 -12.97
N LEU A 283 -24.55 7.62 -13.03
CA LEU A 283 -23.93 6.66 -13.96
C LEU A 283 -24.45 5.24 -13.74
N LEU A 284 -24.47 4.77 -12.49
CA LEU A 284 -24.91 3.41 -12.15
C LEU A 284 -26.37 3.18 -12.53
N SER A 285 -27.26 4.09 -12.12
CA SER A 285 -28.70 3.98 -12.39
C SER A 285 -29.03 4.06 -13.88
N THR A 286 -28.37 4.95 -14.63
CA THR A 286 -28.55 5.11 -16.08
C THR A 286 -28.18 3.83 -16.86
N ASN A 287 -27.22 3.08 -16.32
CA ASN A 287 -26.67 1.87 -16.93
C ASN A 287 -27.14 0.56 -16.26
N SER A 288 -28.12 0.63 -15.35
CA SER A 288 -28.61 -0.54 -14.59
C SER A 288 -27.51 -1.32 -13.86
N ILE A 289 -26.46 -0.63 -13.41
CA ILE A 289 -25.40 -1.22 -12.59
C ILE A 289 -25.88 -1.20 -11.13
N GLU A 290 -25.72 -2.32 -10.43
CA GLU A 290 -26.12 -2.43 -9.03
C GLU A 290 -25.46 -1.36 -8.14
N LYS A 291 -26.24 -0.74 -7.23
CA LYS A 291 -25.76 0.35 -6.36
C LYS A 291 -24.59 -0.09 -5.46
N ASN A 292 -24.56 -1.35 -5.05
CA ASN A 292 -23.45 -1.95 -4.28
C ASN A 292 -22.10 -1.95 -5.04
N LYS A 293 -22.09 -1.64 -6.35
CA LYS A 293 -20.87 -1.51 -7.16
C LYS A 293 -20.30 -0.10 -7.16
N LYS A 294 -20.90 0.87 -6.46
CA LYS A 294 -20.44 2.26 -6.41
C LYS A 294 -18.95 2.42 -6.15
N ASP A 295 -18.42 1.68 -5.19
CA ASP A 295 -17.01 1.78 -4.78
C ASP A 295 -16.02 1.33 -5.87
N ASN A 296 -16.49 0.70 -6.94
CA ASN A 296 -15.67 0.33 -8.11
C ASN A 296 -15.33 1.54 -9.01
N PHE A 297 -15.93 2.70 -8.77
CA PHE A 297 -15.82 3.90 -9.59
C PHE A 297 -15.26 5.07 -8.77
N ASN A 298 -14.43 5.90 -9.40
CA ASN A 298 -13.92 7.13 -8.83
C ASN A 298 -14.17 8.28 -9.82
N LEU A 299 -14.72 9.40 -9.36
CA LEU A 299 -14.84 10.60 -10.17
C LEU A 299 -13.54 11.41 -10.06
N ASP A 300 -12.68 11.31 -11.06
CA ASP A 300 -11.37 11.94 -11.09
C ASP A 300 -11.46 13.46 -11.26
N SER A 301 -12.42 13.92 -12.08
CA SER A 301 -12.66 15.33 -12.34
C SER A 301 -14.07 15.59 -12.84
N TYR A 302 -14.55 16.83 -12.67
CA TYR A 302 -15.82 17.29 -13.23
C TYR A 302 -15.83 18.81 -13.42
N ASP A 303 -16.67 19.27 -14.34
CA ASP A 303 -17.00 20.67 -14.57
C ASP A 303 -18.52 20.82 -14.57
N LEU A 304 -19.05 21.46 -13.52
CA LEU A 304 -20.48 21.68 -13.34
C LEU A 304 -21.08 22.69 -14.33
N LYS A 305 -20.27 23.61 -14.86
CA LYS A 305 -20.74 24.61 -15.84
C LYS A 305 -20.85 23.99 -17.22
N GLU A 306 -19.87 23.16 -17.58
CA GLU A 306 -19.89 22.45 -18.85
C GLU A 306 -20.73 21.18 -18.83
N GLY A 307 -21.09 20.68 -17.64
CA GLY A 307 -21.85 19.45 -17.50
C GLY A 307 -21.05 18.23 -17.92
N LYS A 308 -19.78 18.14 -17.50
CA LYS A 308 -18.84 17.08 -17.90
C LYS A 308 -18.15 16.47 -16.69
N GLY A 309 -17.77 15.21 -16.81
CA GLY A 309 -16.97 14.51 -15.78
C GLY A 309 -16.16 13.36 -16.35
N VAL A 310 -15.14 12.95 -15.61
CA VAL A 310 -14.28 11.81 -15.94
C VAL A 310 -14.30 10.84 -14.78
N ILE A 311 -14.87 9.66 -15.02
CA ILE A 311 -14.93 8.57 -14.05
C ILE A 311 -13.89 7.51 -14.43
N SER A 312 -13.05 7.12 -13.48
CA SER A 312 -12.16 5.98 -13.61
C SER A 312 -12.66 4.78 -12.81
N ILE A 313 -12.15 3.62 -13.18
CA ILE A 313 -12.35 2.38 -12.44
C ILE A 313 -11.25 2.26 -11.37
N VAL A 314 -11.69 2.10 -10.11
CA VAL A 314 -10.82 1.98 -8.94
C VAL A 314 -9.91 0.76 -9.09
N ILE A 315 -8.69 0.85 -8.58
CA ILE A 315 -7.77 -0.29 -8.58
C ILE A 315 -8.37 -1.47 -7.80
N ASN A 316 -8.12 -2.68 -8.30
CA ASN A 316 -8.68 -3.92 -7.76
C ASN A 316 -10.22 -4.02 -7.80
N SER A 317 -10.85 -3.24 -8.67
CA SER A 317 -12.28 -3.29 -8.98
C SER A 317 -12.71 -4.58 -9.69
N ASP A 318 -14.01 -4.88 -9.61
CA ASP A 318 -14.69 -5.91 -10.42
C ASP A 318 -14.63 -5.62 -11.92
N PHE A 319 -14.46 -4.36 -12.32
CA PHE A 319 -14.44 -3.94 -13.71
C PHE A 319 -13.02 -3.75 -14.25
N ALA A 320 -12.85 -4.02 -15.54
CA ALA A 320 -11.58 -3.77 -16.22
C ALA A 320 -11.28 -2.26 -16.24
N PRO A 321 -9.99 -1.84 -16.16
CA PRO A 321 -9.64 -0.43 -16.15
C PRO A 321 -10.14 0.29 -17.42
N SER A 322 -10.94 1.33 -17.23
CA SER A 322 -11.39 2.21 -18.28
C SER A 322 -11.57 3.63 -17.76
N THR A 323 -11.65 4.58 -18.69
CA THR A 323 -12.01 5.97 -18.41
C THR A 323 -13.34 6.25 -19.08
N ILE A 324 -14.32 6.71 -18.30
CA ILE A 324 -15.68 7.00 -18.74
C ILE A 324 -15.86 8.51 -18.70
N ASN A 325 -15.92 9.14 -19.87
CA ASN A 325 -16.24 10.56 -19.99
C ASN A 325 -17.76 10.73 -20.00
N ILE A 326 -18.31 11.33 -18.95
CA ILE A 326 -19.76 11.56 -18.79
C ILE A 326 -20.15 12.99 -19.16
N THR A 327 -21.39 13.17 -19.60
CA THR A 327 -22.04 14.46 -19.79
C THR A 327 -23.37 14.50 -19.04
N PHE A 328 -23.75 15.67 -18.53
CA PHE A 328 -24.97 15.86 -17.74
C PHE A 328 -25.43 17.32 -17.77
N ASN A 329 -26.70 17.57 -17.49
CA ASN A 329 -27.24 18.91 -17.23
C ASN A 329 -27.57 19.02 -15.74
N ILE A 330 -27.20 20.12 -15.10
CA ILE A 330 -27.62 20.38 -13.72
C ILE A 330 -29.00 21.02 -13.76
N THR A 331 -29.96 20.40 -13.10
CA THR A 331 -31.30 20.99 -12.92
C THR A 331 -31.41 21.66 -11.57
N ASN A 332 -31.56 22.99 -11.58
CA ASN A 332 -31.93 23.76 -10.39
C ASN A 332 -33.44 23.65 -10.18
N LYS A 333 -33.95 22.46 -9.83
CA LYS A 333 -35.31 22.37 -9.31
C LYS A 333 -35.32 22.92 -7.89
N ASN A 334 -35.33 24.24 -7.77
CA ASN A 334 -35.35 24.98 -6.50
C ASN A 334 -36.57 24.67 -5.61
N ASP A 335 -37.56 23.92 -6.10
CA ASP A 335 -38.83 23.66 -5.41
C ASP A 335 -39.05 22.18 -5.00
N GLU A 336 -38.21 21.24 -5.44
CA GLU A 336 -38.26 19.84 -4.98
C GLU A 336 -37.16 19.65 -3.91
N LYS A 337 -37.56 19.47 -2.65
CA LYS A 337 -36.63 19.12 -1.55
C LYS A 337 -35.84 17.86 -1.96
N VAL A 338 -34.53 17.98 -2.08
CA VAL A 338 -33.66 16.99 -2.73
C VAL A 338 -33.29 15.82 -1.80
N GLY A 339 -33.32 16.04 -0.47
CA GLY A 339 -33.08 15.00 0.53
C GLY A 339 -34.29 14.72 1.41
N MET A 340 -34.55 13.44 1.71
CA MET A 340 -35.52 13.03 2.72
C MET A 340 -34.77 12.32 3.85
N PHE A 341 -34.91 12.82 5.07
CA PHE A 341 -34.52 12.11 6.29
C PHE A 341 -35.77 11.47 6.86
N ASN A 342 -35.86 10.14 6.88
CA ASN A 342 -37.06 9.44 7.31
C ASN A 342 -36.77 8.50 8.48
N LEU A 343 -37.23 8.83 9.69
CA LEU A 343 -37.09 7.96 10.87
C LEU A 343 -37.93 6.69 10.77
N ASP A 344 -38.92 6.62 9.87
CA ASP A 344 -39.75 5.42 9.70
C ASP A 344 -38.93 4.22 9.19
N SER A 345 -37.72 4.43 8.65
CA SER A 345 -36.83 3.32 8.27
C SER A 345 -36.18 2.63 9.46
N TRP A 346 -36.33 3.16 10.69
CA TRP A 346 -35.74 2.60 11.91
C TRP A 346 -36.66 1.61 12.62
N VAL A 347 -37.84 1.36 12.08
CA VAL A 347 -38.80 0.43 12.67
C VAL A 347 -38.25 -0.99 12.52
N ASN A 348 -38.12 -1.71 13.65
CA ASN A 348 -37.64 -3.11 13.80
C ASN A 348 -36.14 -3.34 14.03
N GLU A 349 -35.33 -2.31 14.28
CA GLU A 349 -33.95 -2.51 14.76
C GLU A 349 -33.98 -2.75 16.29
N GLU A 350 -33.61 -3.96 16.73
CA GLU A 350 -33.32 -4.24 18.15
C GLU A 350 -32.02 -3.54 18.53
N MET A 351 -32.09 -2.26 18.89
CA MET A 351 -30.96 -1.55 19.45
C MET A 351 -30.77 -1.99 20.90
N GLY A 352 -29.63 -2.63 21.19
CA GLY A 352 -29.19 -2.90 22.55
C GLY A 352 -28.81 -1.61 23.27
N ILE A 353 -29.81 -0.83 23.68
CA ILE A 353 -29.62 0.36 24.48
C ILE A 353 -29.03 -0.11 25.82
N PRO A 354 -27.78 0.26 26.19
CA PRO A 354 -27.28 0.03 27.53
C PRO A 354 -28.24 0.74 28.47
N PRO A 355 -28.58 0.16 29.64
CA PRO A 355 -29.62 0.68 30.50
C PRO A 355 -29.34 2.17 30.77
N ILE A 356 -30.05 3.03 30.04
CA ILE A 356 -30.05 4.47 30.28
C ILE A 356 -30.48 4.55 31.74
N LYS A 357 -29.63 5.12 32.60
CA LYS A 357 -29.85 5.08 34.04
C LYS A 357 -31.23 5.66 34.33
N TYR A 358 -32.20 4.77 34.50
CA TYR A 358 -33.60 5.11 34.70
C TYR A 358 -33.72 5.88 36.01
N GLN A 359 -33.66 7.21 35.92
CA GLN A 359 -33.84 8.12 37.04
C GLN A 359 -35.08 9.00 36.81
N GLY A 360 -36.18 8.42 36.30
CA GLY A 360 -37.49 9.10 36.24
C GLY A 360 -38.37 8.71 35.07
N ASP A 361 -39.56 9.32 35.00
CA ASP A 361 -40.60 9.13 33.97
C ASP A 361 -40.27 9.80 32.61
N SER A 362 -39.03 10.27 32.40
CA SER A 362 -38.66 11.03 31.20
C SER A 362 -37.23 10.75 30.74
N VAL A 363 -37.06 10.42 29.47
CA VAL A 363 -35.78 10.36 28.77
C VAL A 363 -35.49 11.71 28.12
N ASP A 364 -34.29 12.26 28.32
CA ASP A 364 -33.87 13.51 27.67
C ASP A 364 -33.40 13.27 26.23
N ALA A 365 -33.72 14.21 25.33
CA ALA A 365 -33.26 14.17 23.94
C ALA A 365 -31.73 14.22 23.84
N THR A 366 -31.06 14.90 24.77
CA THR A 366 -29.60 14.95 24.85
C THR A 366 -29.01 13.58 25.13
N GLU A 367 -29.53 12.85 26.13
CA GLU A 367 -29.06 11.51 26.52
C GLU A 367 -29.24 10.50 25.38
N ILE A 368 -30.38 10.55 24.68
CA ILE A 368 -30.58 9.71 23.49
C ILE A 368 -29.63 10.09 22.38
N THR A 369 -29.40 11.37 22.15
CA THR A 369 -28.46 11.81 21.11
C THR A 369 -27.03 11.42 21.43
N GLU A 370 -26.61 11.52 22.70
CA GLU A 370 -25.33 11.03 23.18
C GLU A 370 -25.17 9.53 22.96
N TYR A 371 -26.20 8.75 23.28
CA TYR A 371 -26.20 7.31 23.06
C TYR A 371 -26.08 6.95 21.58
N LEU A 372 -26.86 7.63 20.73
CA LEU A 372 -26.76 7.43 19.29
C LEU A 372 -25.34 7.75 18.82
N PHE A 373 -24.71 8.81 19.35
CA PHE A 373 -23.37 9.24 18.96
C PHE A 373 -22.24 8.29 19.41
N ASP A 374 -22.33 7.67 20.59
CA ASP A 374 -21.25 6.87 21.17
C ASP A 374 -21.15 5.47 20.51
N THR A 375 -20.28 5.37 19.50
CA THR A 375 -20.16 4.20 18.62
C THR A 375 -19.12 3.17 19.09
N GLU A 376 -19.54 2.25 19.95
CA GLU A 376 -19.01 0.88 19.92
C GLU A 376 -20.07 -0.16 19.49
N ASN A 377 -21.36 0.11 19.73
CA ASN A 377 -22.45 -0.85 19.47
C ASN A 377 -23.42 -0.47 18.32
N ASN A 378 -23.33 0.73 17.73
CA ASN A 378 -24.38 1.28 16.84
C ASN A 378 -23.91 1.66 15.42
N ILE A 379 -22.90 0.97 14.87
CA ILE A 379 -22.40 1.26 13.51
C ILE A 379 -23.52 1.13 12.46
N GLY A 380 -24.44 0.17 12.62
CA GLY A 380 -25.59 -0.01 11.73
C GLY A 380 -26.50 1.23 11.65
N PHE A 381 -26.72 1.88 12.80
CA PHE A 381 -27.59 3.06 12.93
C PHE A 381 -27.12 4.23 12.04
N TRP A 382 -25.81 4.47 12.01
CA TRP A 382 -25.24 5.58 11.22
C TRP A 382 -25.03 5.25 9.75
N THR A 383 -24.90 3.96 9.39
CA THR A 383 -24.81 3.54 8.00
C THR A 383 -26.15 3.66 7.26
N ASP A 384 -27.28 3.55 7.97
CA ASP A 384 -28.63 3.73 7.41
C ASP A 384 -29.08 5.20 7.41
N PHE A 385 -28.32 6.09 8.03
CA PHE A 385 -28.51 7.53 7.97
C PHE A 385 -27.96 8.12 6.65
N SER A 386 -28.41 7.63 5.49
CA SER A 386 -27.98 8.18 4.20
C SER A 386 -28.81 9.40 3.84
N SER A 387 -28.22 10.59 3.94
CA SER A 387 -28.80 11.80 3.35
C SER A 387 -28.36 11.91 1.89
N ASN A 388 -29.31 12.08 0.97
CA ASN A 388 -28.99 12.34 -0.43
C ASN A 388 -28.44 13.76 -0.66
N SER A 389 -28.27 14.62 0.35
CA SER A 389 -28.03 16.03 0.05
C SER A 389 -27.13 16.92 0.93
N GLY A 390 -26.07 16.34 1.49
CA GLY A 390 -25.24 16.89 2.58
C GLY A 390 -25.23 18.41 2.81
N LYS A 391 -25.99 18.87 3.81
CA LYS A 391 -25.54 19.82 4.86
C LYS A 391 -26.33 19.60 6.15
N TYR A 392 -26.14 18.45 6.78
CA TYR A 392 -25.83 18.20 8.21
C TYR A 392 -25.24 16.78 8.24
N PHE A 393 -23.96 16.65 8.63
CA PHE A 393 -23.26 15.36 8.66
C PHE A 393 -23.77 14.51 9.84
N PHE A 394 -24.58 13.50 9.51
CA PHE A 394 -24.88 12.35 10.38
C PHE A 394 -24.40 11.04 9.74
N VAL A 395 -23.53 11.11 8.72
CA VAL A 395 -22.99 9.91 8.08
C VAL A 395 -21.67 9.56 8.78
N GLY A 396 -21.66 8.43 9.50
CA GLY A 396 -20.45 7.68 9.82
C GLY A 396 -19.46 8.36 10.76
N GLN A 397 -19.89 8.67 11.98
CA GLN A 397 -18.99 9.05 13.08
C GLN A 397 -18.19 7.84 13.57
N LYS A 398 -17.26 7.36 12.75
CA LYS A 398 -16.01 6.82 13.28
C LYS A 398 -14.90 7.35 12.37
N PRO A 399 -14.04 8.25 12.86
CA PRO A 399 -12.76 8.47 12.22
C PRO A 399 -12.10 7.10 12.07
N GLU A 400 -11.57 6.76 10.89
CA GLU A 400 -10.67 5.59 10.76
C GLU A 400 -9.45 5.74 11.72
N ASP A 401 -9.19 6.97 12.19
CA ASP A 401 -8.16 7.31 13.16
C ASP A 401 -8.62 8.52 14.01
N GLU A 402 -8.54 8.46 15.35
CA GLU A 402 -8.98 9.53 16.30
C GLU A 402 -8.43 10.92 15.98
N ASN A 403 -7.40 11.02 15.14
CA ASN A 403 -6.68 12.24 14.80
C ASN A 403 -6.94 12.76 13.38
N SER A 404 -7.83 12.16 12.58
CA SER A 404 -8.10 12.60 11.19
C SER A 404 -9.54 13.12 10.99
N TYR A 405 -9.78 14.34 11.43
CA TYR A 405 -11.02 15.05 11.08
C TYR A 405 -10.95 15.52 9.63
N LYS A 406 -11.76 14.93 8.72
CA LYS A 406 -12.01 15.52 7.40
C LYS A 406 -12.78 16.84 7.57
N ASP A 407 -12.47 17.82 6.72
CA ASP A 407 -13.18 19.10 6.67
C ASP A 407 -14.70 18.89 6.50
N GLY A 408 -15.49 19.53 7.36
CA GLY A 408 -16.96 19.44 7.39
C GLY A 408 -17.58 18.81 8.64
N THR A 409 -16.78 18.40 9.64
CA THR A 409 -17.29 17.75 10.86
C THR A 409 -17.72 18.76 11.93
N VAL A 410 -18.94 18.62 12.46
CA VAL A 410 -19.37 19.28 13.71
C VAL A 410 -18.77 18.52 14.90
N THR A 411 -18.44 19.22 15.99
CA THR A 411 -17.96 18.56 17.22
C THR A 411 -19.03 17.65 17.81
N LYS A 412 -18.65 16.67 18.66
CA LYS A 412 -19.59 15.83 19.43
C LYS A 412 -20.64 16.70 20.13
N ASP A 413 -20.21 17.73 20.85
CA ASP A 413 -21.10 18.64 21.57
C ASP A 413 -22.06 19.39 20.64
N GLN A 414 -21.55 19.88 19.51
CA GLN A 414 -22.37 20.61 18.53
C GLN A 414 -23.40 19.69 17.87
N PHE A 415 -23.00 18.47 17.55
CA PHE A 415 -23.90 17.44 17.06
C PHE A 415 -25.00 17.12 18.05
N ILE A 416 -24.63 16.87 19.32
CA ILE A 416 -25.59 16.54 20.37
C ILE A 416 -26.61 17.66 20.51
N ALA A 417 -26.13 18.90 20.57
CA ALA A 417 -26.99 20.07 20.63
C ALA A 417 -27.90 20.19 19.39
N ASP A 418 -27.36 20.03 18.18
CA ASP A 418 -28.12 20.22 16.95
C ASP A 418 -29.21 19.15 16.76
N PHE A 419 -28.90 17.88 17.02
CA PHE A 419 -29.86 16.79 16.85
C PHE A 419 -30.93 16.78 17.94
N ALA A 420 -30.54 16.94 19.22
CA ALA A 420 -31.50 17.05 20.33
C ALA A 420 -32.48 18.21 20.13
N ASN A 421 -32.04 19.29 19.46
CA ASN A 421 -32.89 20.42 19.15
C ASN A 421 -33.97 20.13 18.10
N ILE A 422 -33.85 19.07 17.30
CA ILE A 422 -34.77 18.78 16.18
C ILE A 422 -35.61 17.53 16.33
N ILE A 423 -35.38 16.75 17.38
CA ILE A 423 -36.19 15.57 17.71
C ILE A 423 -37.03 15.80 18.98
N ASN A 424 -38.22 15.22 19.01
CA ASN A 424 -38.93 14.93 20.24
C ASN A 424 -38.63 13.49 20.64
N VAL A 425 -38.41 13.29 21.94
CA VAL A 425 -38.31 11.97 22.54
C VAL A 425 -39.49 11.79 23.47
N THR A 426 -40.26 10.73 23.28
CA THR A 426 -41.36 10.36 24.17
C THR A 426 -41.19 8.93 24.63
N GLN A 427 -41.33 8.68 25.93
CA GLN A 427 -41.26 7.35 26.50
C GLN A 427 -42.67 6.84 26.82
N THR A 428 -42.96 5.57 26.49
CA THR A 428 -44.18 4.88 26.90
C THR A 428 -43.82 3.47 27.37
N GLY A 429 -43.65 3.28 28.67
CA GLY A 429 -43.14 2.01 29.23
C GLY A 429 -41.67 1.80 28.86
N GLU A 430 -41.38 0.69 28.19
CA GLU A 430 -40.03 0.31 27.71
C GLU A 430 -39.73 0.88 26.31
N ASP A 431 -40.72 1.46 25.65
CA ASP A 431 -40.57 2.03 24.31
C ASP A 431 -40.15 3.51 24.37
N ILE A 432 -39.12 3.84 23.61
CA ILE A 432 -38.65 5.20 23.35
C ILE A 432 -39.00 5.55 21.91
N THR A 433 -39.90 6.50 21.72
CA THR A 433 -40.22 7.04 20.39
C THR A 433 -39.43 8.31 20.13
N ILE A 434 -38.74 8.34 18.99
CA ILE A 434 -38.04 9.51 18.44
C ILE A 434 -38.83 9.99 17.22
N GLU A 435 -39.20 11.27 17.18
CA GLU A 435 -39.83 11.89 16.02
C GLU A 435 -39.24 13.27 15.74
N PHE A 436 -39.25 13.74 14.49
CA PHE A 436 -38.82 15.11 14.21
C PHE A 436 -39.84 16.14 14.68
N LYS A 437 -39.36 17.18 15.37
CA LYS A 437 -40.18 18.34 15.77
C LYS A 437 -40.86 18.97 14.55
N PRO A 438 -42.13 19.40 14.63
CA PRO A 438 -42.82 20.04 13.53
C PRO A 438 -42.05 21.21 12.90
N GLU A 439 -41.42 22.04 13.73
CA GLU A 439 -40.61 23.19 13.32
C GLU A 439 -39.31 22.79 12.62
N ALA A 440 -38.79 21.58 12.89
CA ALA A 440 -37.58 21.08 12.24
C ALA A 440 -37.82 20.59 10.82
N LYS A 441 -39.06 20.15 10.48
CA LYS A 441 -39.41 19.56 9.18
C LYS A 441 -39.14 20.45 7.97
N ASN A 442 -39.07 21.77 8.19
CA ASN A 442 -38.77 22.78 7.17
C ASN A 442 -37.55 23.65 7.50
N LYS A 443 -36.84 23.38 8.61
CA LYS A 443 -35.72 24.20 9.08
C LYS A 443 -34.49 24.08 8.19
N TYR A 444 -34.36 22.97 7.47
CA TYR A 444 -33.19 22.64 6.68
C TYR A 444 -33.48 22.78 5.18
N ALA A 445 -32.89 23.81 4.57
CA ALA A 445 -32.99 24.05 3.15
C ALA A 445 -32.48 22.81 2.37
N GLY A 446 -33.24 22.37 1.38
CA GLY A 446 -32.93 21.18 0.58
C GLY A 446 -33.38 19.85 1.19
N TYR A 447 -33.95 19.83 2.40
CA TYR A 447 -34.33 18.59 3.08
C TYR A 447 -35.77 18.55 3.59
N GLN A 448 -36.33 17.34 3.61
CA GLN A 448 -37.56 16.99 4.30
C GLN A 448 -37.25 16.05 5.45
N LEU A 449 -37.46 16.50 6.70
CA LEU A 449 -37.41 15.61 7.87
C LEU A 449 -38.79 14.99 8.08
N THR A 450 -38.88 13.66 8.08
CA THR A 450 -40.12 12.89 8.22
C THR A 450 -39.96 11.68 9.12
N GLY A 451 -41.10 11.10 9.47
CA GLY A 451 -41.17 9.82 10.16
C GLY A 451 -41.01 9.88 11.67
N LYS A 452 -41.12 8.70 12.26
CA LYS A 452 -40.88 8.40 13.67
C LYS A 452 -40.27 7.02 13.81
N ALA A 453 -39.41 6.84 14.81
CA ALA A 453 -38.82 5.57 15.18
C ALA A 453 -39.30 5.20 16.58
N THR A 454 -39.61 3.93 16.82
CA THR A 454 -39.81 3.41 18.18
C THR A 454 -38.71 2.40 18.45
N ILE A 455 -38.00 2.61 19.56
CA ILE A 455 -36.94 1.76 20.04
C ILE A 455 -37.45 1.08 21.30
N THR A 456 -37.53 -0.24 21.30
CA THR A 456 -37.92 -1.03 22.47
C THR A 456 -36.67 -1.38 23.25
N ASN A 457 -36.65 -1.07 24.55
CA ASN A 457 -35.55 -1.50 25.42
C ASN A 457 -35.56 -3.03 25.52
N GLY A 458 -34.56 -3.69 24.92
CA GLY A 458 -34.42 -5.14 25.01
C GLY A 458 -34.15 -5.57 26.46
N GLU A 459 -34.72 -6.70 26.89
CA GLU A 459 -34.35 -7.35 28.16
C GLU A 459 -32.83 -7.55 28.21
N GLU A 460 -32.19 -7.19 29.33
CA GLU A 460 -30.74 -7.31 29.57
C GLU A 460 -30.19 -8.67 29.08
N TRP A 461 -29.18 -8.64 28.20
CA TRP A 461 -28.39 -9.82 27.82
C TRP A 461 -27.20 -10.04 28.76
#